data_AF-A0A828Z0R1-F1
#
_entry.id   AF-A0A828Z0R1-F1
#
_cell.length_a   1.000
_cell.length_b   1.000
_cell.length_c   1.000
_cell.angle_alpha   90.00
_cell.angle_beta   90.00
_cell.angle_gamma   90.00
#
_symmetry.space_group_name_H-M   'P 1'
#
loop_
_entity.id
_entity.type
_entity.pdbx_description
1 polymer ?
#
loop_
_entity_poly.entity_id
_entity_poly.type
_entity_poly.pdbx_seq_one_letter_code
_entity_poly.pdbx_strand_id
1 'polypeptide(L)'
;MKTKIHLELFLVVTLTLASLVSSNCGYNTIQEEDEAITASWAEILNQYQRRADLIPNLVNTVKGYASQEEKVLIEITKARAGVGSIQADEKTLNNPELFKKYAQAQTQMTSALSRLLVVAENYPQLKSNENFRDLQAQLERNRKQNHRS
;
A
#
# COMPACT_ATOMS: atom_id res chain seq x y z
N MET A 1 15.26 65.35 18.83
CA MET A 1 13.96 64.78 18.42
C MET A 1 14.06 63.93 17.15
N LYS A 2 14.69 64.41 16.05
CA LYS A 2 14.83 63.68 14.78
C LYS A 2 15.53 62.30 14.90
N THR A 3 16.61 62.18 15.68
CA THR A 3 17.36 60.91 15.85
C THR A 3 16.58 59.81 16.56
N LYS A 4 15.71 60.16 17.53
CA LYS A 4 14.83 59.19 18.18
C LYS A 4 13.76 58.66 17.22
N ILE A 5 13.20 59.53 16.37
CA ILE A 5 12.16 59.15 15.40
C ILE A 5 12.72 58.19 14.33
N HIS A 6 13.96 58.40 13.87
CA HIS A 6 14.61 57.47 12.94
C HIS A 6 14.93 56.11 13.57
N LEU A 7 15.29 56.08 14.85
CA LEU A 7 15.57 54.83 15.57
C LEU A 7 14.28 54.01 15.79
N GLU A 8 13.19 54.64 16.19
CA GLU A 8 11.87 53.98 16.34
C GLU A 8 11.36 53.43 15.01
N LEU A 9 11.49 54.21 13.92
CA LEU A 9 11.06 53.78 12.59
C LEU A 9 11.87 52.58 12.09
N PHE A 10 13.19 52.59 12.31
CA PHE A 10 14.06 51.47 11.96
C PHE A 10 13.68 50.19 12.72
N LEU A 11 13.40 50.32 14.02
CA LEU A 11 13.04 49.20 14.89
C LEU A 11 11.71 48.56 14.46
N VAL A 12 10.70 49.37 14.13
CA VAL A 12 9.39 48.91 13.63
C VAL A 12 9.52 48.20 12.27
N VAL A 13 10.37 48.71 11.37
CA VAL A 13 10.62 48.08 10.06
C VAL A 13 11.33 46.74 10.22
N THR A 14 12.33 46.64 11.11
CA THR A 14 13.00 45.36 11.38
C THR A 14 12.06 44.33 12.03
N LEU A 15 11.15 44.77 12.91
CA LEU A 15 10.20 43.89 13.58
C LEU A 15 9.16 43.34 12.60
N THR A 16 8.69 44.16 11.67
CA THR A 16 7.74 43.75 10.63
C THR A 16 8.38 42.79 9.64
N LEU A 17 9.62 43.05 9.17
CA LEU A 17 10.36 42.10 8.33
C LEU A 17 10.62 40.75 9.03
N ALA A 18 10.98 40.76 10.33
CA ALA A 18 11.19 39.53 11.08
C ALA A 18 9.92 38.69 11.23
N SER A 19 8.75 39.34 11.37
CA SER A 19 7.46 38.63 11.45
C SER A 19 7.05 37.97 10.12
N LEU A 20 7.38 38.59 8.98
CA LEU A 20 7.09 38.06 7.64
C LEU A 20 7.95 36.84 7.29
N VAL A 21 9.20 36.79 7.75
CA VAL A 21 10.12 35.66 7.50
C VAL A 21 9.75 34.43 8.35
N SER A 22 9.13 34.64 9.51
CA SER A 22 8.80 33.55 10.46
C SER A 22 7.57 32.72 10.05
N SER A 23 6.72 33.23 9.16
CA SER A 23 5.48 32.56 8.75
C SER A 23 5.65 31.49 7.66
N ASN A 24 6.85 31.35 7.09
CA ASN A 24 7.08 30.53 5.88
C ASN A 24 7.71 29.15 6.14
N CYS A 25 7.94 28.75 7.40
CA CYS A 25 8.68 27.52 7.73
C CYS A 25 7.83 26.31 8.16
N GLY A 26 6.49 26.37 8.11
CA GLY A 26 5.64 25.26 8.60
C GLY A 26 4.41 24.91 7.75
N TYR A 27 4.01 25.75 6.80
CA TYR A 27 2.83 25.47 5.96
C TYR A 27 3.16 24.56 4.77
N ASN A 28 4.38 24.64 4.20
CA ASN A 28 4.77 23.78 3.08
C ASN A 28 5.07 22.34 3.50
N THR A 29 5.56 22.12 4.73
CA THR A 29 5.96 20.78 5.19
C THR A 29 4.75 19.85 5.38
N ILE A 30 3.60 20.36 5.85
CA ILE A 30 2.41 19.53 6.03
C ILE A 30 1.81 19.13 4.67
N GLN A 31 1.83 20.05 3.69
CA GLN A 31 1.33 19.74 2.35
C GLN A 31 2.25 18.76 1.60
N GLU A 32 3.58 18.91 1.75
CA GLU A 32 4.55 17.95 1.20
C GLU A 32 4.43 16.56 1.87
N GLU A 33 4.19 16.49 3.18
CA GLU A 33 4.00 15.23 3.91
C GLU A 33 2.68 14.52 3.52
N ASP A 34 1.57 15.24 3.38
CA ASP A 34 0.29 14.69 2.92
C ASP A 34 0.37 14.14 1.48
N GLU A 35 1.07 14.85 0.59
CA GLU A 35 1.32 14.40 -0.78
C GLU A 35 2.19 13.13 -0.81
N ALA A 36 3.21 13.06 0.05
CA ALA A 36 4.07 11.87 0.18
C ALA A 36 3.30 10.65 0.72
N ILE A 37 2.45 10.84 1.73
CA ILE A 37 1.59 9.77 2.28
C ILE A 37 0.64 9.26 1.20
N THR A 38 -0.05 10.16 0.50
CA THR A 38 -0.98 9.82 -0.58
C THR A 38 -0.29 9.06 -1.71
N ALA A 39 0.91 9.49 -2.12
CA ALA A 39 1.70 8.81 -3.13
C ALA A 39 2.13 7.41 -2.69
N SER A 40 2.59 7.25 -1.44
CA SER A 40 2.98 5.95 -0.89
C SER A 40 1.80 4.97 -0.84
N TRP A 41 0.61 5.47 -0.48
CA TRP A 41 -0.60 4.67 -0.44
C TRP A 41 -1.05 4.24 -1.83
N ALA A 42 -1.06 5.16 -2.79
CA ALA A 42 -1.38 4.85 -4.18
C ALA A 42 -0.46 3.75 -4.74
N GLU A 43 0.84 3.78 -4.40
CA GLU A 43 1.77 2.72 -4.80
C GLU A 43 1.41 1.37 -4.16
N ILE A 44 1.13 1.34 -2.85
CA ILE A 44 0.72 0.12 -2.14
C ILE A 44 -0.55 -0.47 -2.76
N LEU A 45 -1.54 0.37 -3.04
CA LEU A 45 -2.80 -0.03 -3.66
C LEU A 45 -2.59 -0.63 -5.05
N ASN A 46 -1.75 0.00 -5.87
CA ASN A 46 -1.40 -0.51 -7.20
C ASN A 46 -0.72 -1.89 -7.11
N GLN A 47 0.15 -2.11 -6.12
CA GLN A 47 0.77 -3.43 -5.89
C GLN A 47 -0.27 -4.48 -5.50
N TYR A 48 -1.20 -4.15 -4.61
CA TYR A 48 -2.25 -5.07 -4.19
C TYR A 48 -3.25 -5.39 -5.29
N GLN A 49 -3.62 -4.40 -6.11
CA GLN A 49 -4.47 -4.59 -7.28
C GLN A 49 -3.82 -5.54 -8.29
N ARG A 50 -2.56 -5.29 -8.67
CA ARG A 50 -1.78 -6.17 -9.57
C ARG A 50 -1.73 -7.61 -9.04
N ARG A 51 -1.51 -7.78 -7.74
CA ARG A 51 -1.52 -9.11 -7.10
C ARG A 51 -2.89 -9.79 -7.24
N ALA A 52 -3.98 -9.07 -6.97
CA ALA A 52 -5.33 -9.61 -7.07
C ALA A 52 -5.70 -9.98 -8.52
N ASP A 53 -5.21 -9.23 -9.51
CA ASP A 53 -5.48 -9.45 -10.93
C ASP A 53 -4.81 -10.71 -11.50
N LEU A 54 -3.74 -11.18 -10.88
CA LEU A 54 -3.04 -12.40 -11.29
C LEU A 54 -3.65 -13.68 -10.74
N ILE A 55 -4.48 -13.58 -9.70
CA ILE A 55 -5.07 -14.74 -9.03
C ILE A 55 -5.95 -15.60 -9.95
N PRO A 56 -6.79 -15.06 -10.86
CA PRO A 56 -7.57 -15.89 -11.77
C PRO A 56 -6.67 -16.79 -12.65
N ASN A 57 -5.58 -16.23 -13.18
CA ASN A 57 -4.61 -17.00 -13.96
C ASN A 57 -3.91 -18.07 -13.12
N LEU A 58 -3.51 -17.72 -11.89
CA LEU A 58 -2.95 -18.66 -10.93
C LEU A 58 -3.92 -19.81 -10.62
N VAL A 59 -5.18 -19.51 -10.31
CA VAL A 59 -6.22 -20.51 -10.00
C VAL A 59 -6.40 -21.47 -11.17
N ASN A 60 -6.40 -20.96 -12.41
CA ASN A 60 -6.47 -21.81 -13.61
C ASN A 60 -5.22 -22.70 -13.74
N THR A 61 -4.03 -22.15 -13.50
CA THR A 61 -2.78 -22.93 -13.51
C THR A 61 -2.81 -24.04 -12.47
N VAL A 62 -3.15 -23.73 -11.21
CA VAL A 62 -3.23 -24.71 -10.12
C VAL A 62 -4.27 -25.78 -10.42
N LYS A 63 -5.45 -25.41 -10.96
CA LYS A 63 -6.47 -26.38 -11.39
C LYS A 63 -5.95 -27.39 -12.41
N GLY A 64 -5.06 -26.98 -13.31
CA GLY A 64 -4.46 -27.88 -14.31
C GLY A 64 -3.58 -28.99 -13.72
N TYR A 65 -3.00 -28.77 -12.54
CA TYR A 65 -2.07 -29.73 -11.90
C TYR A 65 -2.64 -30.37 -10.62
N ALA A 66 -3.50 -29.66 -9.90
CA ALA A 66 -3.95 -29.99 -8.55
C ALA A 66 -5.46 -29.73 -8.40
N SER A 67 -6.26 -30.19 -9.36
CA SER A 67 -7.73 -30.02 -9.35
C SER A 67 -8.42 -30.61 -8.11
N GLN A 68 -7.80 -31.60 -7.46
CA GLN A 68 -8.28 -32.24 -6.24
C GLN A 68 -8.21 -31.32 -5.01
N GLU A 69 -7.41 -30.25 -5.09
CA GLU A 69 -7.22 -29.27 -4.00
C GLU A 69 -8.32 -28.20 -4.00
N GLU A 70 -9.57 -28.62 -4.17
CA GLU A 70 -10.72 -27.73 -4.35
C GLU A 70 -10.90 -26.77 -3.17
N LYS A 71 -10.71 -27.26 -1.94
CA LYS A 71 -10.79 -26.43 -0.73
C LYS A 71 -9.83 -25.25 -0.79
N VAL A 72 -8.59 -25.48 -1.23
CA VAL A 72 -7.56 -24.45 -1.32
C VAL A 72 -7.90 -23.45 -2.42
N LEU A 73 -8.36 -23.93 -3.57
CA LEU A 73 -8.80 -23.08 -4.68
C LEU A 73 -10.00 -22.20 -4.30
N ILE A 74 -10.96 -22.73 -3.54
CA ILE A 74 -12.11 -21.99 -3.02
C ILE A 74 -11.63 -20.91 -2.03
N GLU A 75 -10.72 -21.24 -1.12
CA GLU A 75 -10.18 -20.27 -0.16
C GLU A 75 -9.45 -19.12 -0.84
N ILE A 76 -8.63 -19.39 -1.86
CA ILE A 76 -7.95 -18.35 -2.65
C ILE A 76 -8.98 -17.47 -3.37
N THR A 77 -9.99 -18.08 -3.98
CA THR A 77 -11.03 -17.35 -4.71
C THR A 77 -11.85 -16.46 -3.78
N LYS A 78 -12.23 -16.97 -2.60
CA LYS A 78 -12.93 -16.20 -1.56
C LYS A 78 -12.07 -15.06 -1.04
N ALA A 79 -10.79 -15.31 -0.76
CA ALA A 79 -9.89 -14.27 -0.33
C ALA A 79 -9.74 -13.16 -1.39
N ARG A 80 -9.71 -13.53 -2.68
CA ARG A 80 -9.68 -12.55 -3.79
C ARG A 80 -10.92 -11.69 -3.82
N ALA A 81 -12.08 -12.31 -3.70
CA ALA A 81 -13.34 -11.58 -3.66
C ALA A 81 -13.37 -10.58 -2.48
N GLY A 82 -12.81 -10.96 -1.31
CA GLY A 82 -12.71 -10.08 -0.16
C GLY A 82 -11.78 -8.86 -0.36
N VAL A 83 -10.70 -9.02 -1.13
CA VAL A 83 -9.81 -7.89 -1.47
C VAL A 83 -10.45 -7.00 -2.55
N GLY A 84 -11.03 -7.61 -3.59
CA GLY A 84 -11.63 -6.88 -4.71
C GLY A 84 -12.97 -6.18 -4.40
N SER A 85 -13.61 -6.52 -3.28
CA SER A 85 -14.86 -5.89 -2.84
C SER A 85 -14.66 -4.52 -2.17
N ILE A 86 -13.43 -4.19 -1.80
CA ILE A 86 -13.09 -2.93 -1.15
C ILE A 86 -12.41 -2.05 -2.20
N GLN A 87 -13.05 -0.93 -2.54
CA GLN A 87 -12.43 0.07 -3.40
C GLN A 87 -11.25 0.68 -2.66
N ALA A 88 -10.06 0.45 -3.21
CA ALA A 88 -8.82 1.04 -2.75
C ALA A 88 -8.77 2.52 -3.13
N ASP A 89 -9.58 3.34 -2.47
CA ASP A 89 -9.66 4.79 -2.69
C ASP A 89 -9.27 5.57 -1.42
N GLU A 90 -9.10 6.87 -1.57
CA GLU A 90 -8.72 7.77 -0.47
C GLU A 90 -9.75 7.77 0.67
N LYS A 91 -11.02 7.49 0.35
CA LYS A 91 -12.11 7.34 1.35
C LYS A 91 -11.89 6.14 2.26
N THR A 92 -11.28 5.08 1.76
CA THR A 92 -10.92 3.90 2.55
C THR A 92 -9.79 4.20 3.52
N LEU A 93 -8.84 5.07 3.16
CA LEU A 93 -7.75 5.49 4.06
C LEU A 93 -8.30 6.36 5.22
N ASN A 94 -9.21 7.27 4.90
CA ASN A 94 -9.82 8.18 5.87
C ASN A 94 -10.92 7.52 6.73
N ASN A 95 -11.23 6.24 6.49
CA ASN A 95 -12.21 5.48 7.25
C ASN A 95 -11.54 4.28 7.96
N PRO A 96 -11.33 4.37 9.30
CA PRO A 96 -10.67 3.31 10.07
C PRO A 96 -11.34 1.93 9.95
N GLU A 97 -12.66 1.85 9.81
CA GLU A 97 -13.37 0.58 9.67
C GLU A 97 -13.15 -0.06 8.29
N LEU A 98 -13.19 0.75 7.23
CA LEU A 98 -12.91 0.26 5.87
C LEU A 98 -11.45 -0.17 5.73
N PHE A 99 -10.53 0.63 6.28
CA PHE A 99 -9.11 0.28 6.32
C PHE A 99 -8.88 -1.04 7.07
N LYS A 100 -9.53 -1.24 8.23
CA LYS A 100 -9.43 -2.50 8.98
C LYS A 100 -9.96 -3.70 8.19
N LYS A 101 -11.08 -3.55 7.49
CA LYS A 101 -11.61 -4.60 6.59
C LYS A 101 -10.64 -4.90 5.46
N TYR A 102 -10.03 -3.86 4.87
CA TYR A 102 -9.04 -3.99 3.81
C TYR A 102 -7.80 -4.77 4.27
N ALA A 103 -7.22 -4.36 5.41
CA ALA A 103 -6.08 -5.04 6.02
C ALA A 103 -6.39 -6.50 6.37
N GLN A 104 -7.60 -6.78 6.85
CA GLN A 104 -8.05 -8.14 7.15
C GLN A 104 -8.16 -8.99 5.88
N ALA A 105 -8.78 -8.47 4.82
CA ALA A 105 -8.88 -9.16 3.52
C ALA A 105 -7.48 -9.46 2.95
N GLN A 106 -6.57 -8.51 3.06
CA GLN A 106 -5.18 -8.65 2.61
C GLN A 106 -4.42 -9.74 3.40
N THR A 107 -4.68 -9.84 4.71
CA THR A 107 -4.12 -10.89 5.59
C THR A 107 -4.67 -12.27 5.21
N GLN A 108 -5.97 -12.38 4.99
CA GLN A 108 -6.62 -13.63 4.56
C GLN A 108 -6.06 -14.11 3.21
N MET A 109 -5.84 -13.19 2.27
CA MET A 109 -5.21 -13.49 1.00
C MET A 109 -3.80 -14.05 1.18
N THR A 110 -2.96 -13.38 1.96
CA THR A 110 -1.60 -13.84 2.23
C THR A 110 -1.58 -15.21 2.91
N SER A 111 -2.53 -15.48 3.80
CA SER A 111 -2.71 -16.79 4.44
C SER A 111 -3.11 -17.88 3.44
N ALA A 112 -4.07 -17.60 2.55
CA ALA A 112 -4.50 -18.54 1.50
C ALA A 112 -3.36 -18.88 0.52
N LEU A 113 -2.60 -17.87 0.10
CA LEU A 113 -1.43 -18.06 -0.75
C LEU A 113 -0.32 -18.85 -0.04
N SER A 114 -0.13 -18.67 1.26
CA SER A 114 0.84 -19.47 2.04
C SER A 114 0.45 -20.94 2.09
N ARG A 115 -0.85 -21.26 2.23
CA ARG A 115 -1.34 -22.65 2.13
C ARG A 115 -1.14 -23.23 0.73
N LEU A 116 -1.33 -22.43 -0.32
CA LEU A 116 -1.07 -22.86 -1.69
C LEU A 116 0.40 -23.25 -1.90
N LEU A 117 1.35 -22.53 -1.28
CA LEU A 117 2.78 -22.88 -1.36
C LEU A 117 3.04 -24.25 -0.73
N VAL A 118 2.42 -24.55 0.41
CA VAL A 118 2.54 -25.87 1.05
C VAL A 118 1.95 -26.96 0.17
N VAL A 119 0.80 -26.72 -0.45
CA VAL A 119 0.17 -27.66 -1.39
C VAL A 119 1.10 -27.92 -2.57
N ALA A 120 1.70 -26.87 -3.15
CA ALA A 120 2.59 -26.98 -4.29
C ALA A 120 3.84 -27.84 -4.05
N GLU A 121 4.26 -28.04 -2.79
CA GLU A 121 5.34 -28.98 -2.46
C GLU A 121 4.99 -30.44 -2.84
N ASN A 122 3.71 -30.80 -2.81
CA ASN A 122 3.23 -32.12 -3.22
C ASN A 122 3.07 -32.25 -4.74
N TYR A 123 3.18 -31.14 -5.50
CA TYR A 123 2.98 -31.10 -6.95
C TYR A 123 4.21 -30.48 -7.64
N PRO A 124 5.30 -31.25 -7.86
CA PRO A 124 6.55 -30.73 -8.44
C PRO A 124 6.36 -30.03 -9.78
N GLN A 125 5.45 -30.54 -10.63
CA GLN A 125 5.12 -29.95 -11.93
C GLN A 125 4.50 -28.55 -11.80
N LEU A 126 3.63 -28.33 -10.81
CA LEU A 126 3.08 -27.02 -10.48
C LEU A 126 4.17 -26.09 -9.95
N LYS A 127 5.03 -26.58 -9.06
CA LYS A 127 6.14 -25.80 -8.50
C LYS A 127 7.12 -25.31 -9.58
N SER A 128 7.36 -26.12 -10.62
CA SER A 128 8.20 -25.74 -11.76
C SER A 128 7.50 -24.85 -12.79
N ASN A 129 6.17 -24.72 -12.74
CA ASN A 129 5.41 -23.93 -13.70
C ASN A 129 5.80 -22.44 -13.64
N GLU A 130 6.01 -21.83 -14.80
CA GLU A 130 6.45 -20.44 -14.91
C GLU A 130 5.49 -19.44 -14.24
N ASN A 131 4.18 -19.58 -14.46
CA ASN A 131 3.17 -18.71 -13.85
C ASN A 131 3.18 -18.80 -12.32
N PHE A 132 3.41 -20.01 -11.79
CA PHE A 132 3.47 -20.23 -10.35
C PHE A 132 4.76 -19.64 -9.74
N ARG A 133 5.89 -19.72 -10.46
CA ARG A 133 7.17 -19.12 -10.05
C ARG A 133 7.13 -17.60 -10.10
N ASP A 134 6.48 -17.00 -11.10
CA ASP A 134 6.29 -15.55 -11.16
C ASP A 134 5.45 -15.04 -9.99
N LEU A 135 4.37 -15.75 -9.63
CA LEU A 135 3.62 -15.44 -8.42
C LEU A 135 4.52 -15.44 -7.17
N GLN A 136 5.33 -16.48 -6.98
CA GLN A 136 6.24 -16.55 -5.84
C GLN A 136 7.18 -15.33 -5.80
N ALA A 137 7.73 -14.95 -6.96
CA ALA A 137 8.58 -13.77 -7.08
C ALA A 137 7.83 -12.47 -6.71
N GLN A 138 6.57 -12.34 -7.11
CA GLN A 138 5.72 -11.20 -6.76
C GLN A 138 5.39 -11.12 -5.26
N LEU A 139 5.11 -12.26 -4.63
CA LEU A 139 4.87 -12.32 -3.19
C LEU A 139 6.12 -11.95 -2.38
N GLU A 140 7.29 -12.37 -2.86
CA GLU A 140 8.58 -12.02 -2.25
C GLU A 140 8.90 -10.53 -2.37
N ARG A 141 8.60 -9.91 -3.52
CA ARG A 141 8.73 -8.46 -3.72
C ARG A 141 7.88 -7.67 -2.71
N ASN A 142 6.63 -8.09 -2.50
CA ASN A 142 5.72 -7.41 -1.57
C ASN A 142 6.19 -7.52 -0.11
N ARG A 143 6.71 -8.69 0.31
CA ARG A 143 7.28 -8.87 1.66
C ARG A 143 8.47 -7.95 1.93
N LYS A 144 9.33 -7.72 0.93
CA LYS A 144 10.50 -6.83 1.06
C LYS A 144 10.14 -5.35 1.13
N GLN A 145 9.07 -4.93 0.46
CA GLN A 145 8.55 -3.56 0.60
C GLN A 145 7.91 -3.33 1.97
N ASN A 146 7.11 -4.28 2.47
CA ASN A 146 6.46 -4.17 3.78
C ASN A 146 7.43 -4.28 4.99
N HIS A 147 8.72 -4.53 4.76
CA HIS A 147 9.77 -4.53 5.79
C HIS A 147 10.63 -3.26 5.78
N ARG A 148 10.43 -2.36 4.80
CA ARG A 148 11.15 -1.08 4.67
C ARG A 148 10.28 0.13 5.04
N SER A 149 9.03 -0.09 5.39
CA SER A 149 8.07 0.87 5.93
C SER A 149 7.82 0.53 7.39
#